data_AF-A0A3D3GZU9-F1
#
_entry.id   AF-A0A3D3GZU9-F1
#
_cell.length_a   1.000
_cell.length_b   1.000
_cell.length_c   1.000
_cell.angle_alpha   90.00
_cell.angle_beta   90.00
_cell.angle_gamma   90.00
#
_symmetry.space_group_name_H-M   'P 1'
#
loop_
_entity.id
_entity.type
_entity.pdbx_description
1 polymer ?
#
loop_
_entity_poly.entity_id
_entity_poly.type
_entity_poly.pdbx_seq_one_letter_code
_entity_poly.pdbx_strand_id
1 'polypeptide(L)'
;HLSFTPLNDTIMLHVTCSSRRMGLTNKMQQLAKLCSNNVVIPEHIQCCGFTGDKGFTTPELNENALATLKEQVPKGCMVGYSNSRTCEIGLSHHAGIDYQSILYLVDKTTSAK
;
A
#
# COMPACT_ATOMS: atom_id res chain seq x y z
N HIS A 1 13.60 -20.94 -1.96
CA HIS A 1 13.31 -19.98 -3.04
C HIS A 1 11.83 -20.02 -3.34
N LEU A 2 11.18 -18.86 -3.56
CA LEU A 2 9.76 -18.76 -3.90
C LEU A 2 9.60 -18.67 -5.43
N SER A 3 8.55 -19.29 -5.96
CA SER A 3 8.12 -19.15 -7.35
C SER A 3 6.92 -18.21 -7.42
N PHE A 4 7.01 -17.12 -8.19
CA PHE A 4 5.94 -16.12 -8.31
C PHE A 4 5.02 -16.40 -9.49
N THR A 5 3.71 -16.26 -9.29
CA THR A 5 2.67 -16.26 -10.32
C THR A 5 1.90 -14.95 -10.21
N PRO A 6 2.20 -13.94 -11.05
CA PRO A 6 1.60 -12.62 -10.92
C PRO A 6 0.11 -12.63 -11.27
N LEU A 7 -0.66 -11.82 -10.54
CA LEU A 7 -2.07 -11.55 -10.81
C LEU A 7 -2.21 -10.52 -11.94
N ASN A 8 -3.38 -10.55 -12.59
CA ASN A 8 -3.78 -9.50 -13.54
C ASN A 8 -4.59 -8.39 -12.88
N ASP A 9 -4.94 -8.52 -11.59
CA ASP A 9 -5.69 -7.52 -10.84
C ASP A 9 -4.88 -6.23 -10.65
N THR A 10 -5.52 -5.08 -10.81
CA THR A 10 -4.94 -3.79 -10.42
C THR A 10 -4.86 -3.71 -8.90
N ILE A 11 -3.66 -3.44 -8.39
CA ILE A 11 -3.40 -3.28 -6.97
C ILE A 11 -2.78 -1.91 -6.69
N MET A 12 -3.13 -1.31 -5.57
CA MET A 12 -2.45 -0.11 -5.07
C MET A 12 -1.31 -0.48 -4.12
N LEU A 13 -0.23 0.30 -4.13
CA LEU A 13 0.91 0.13 -3.24
C LEU A 13 1.24 1.45 -2.53
N HIS A 14 1.23 1.43 -1.20
CA HIS A 14 1.80 2.48 -0.38
C HIS A 14 3.12 2.03 0.25
N VAL A 15 4.23 2.61 -0.25
CA VAL A 15 5.53 2.50 0.41
C VAL A 15 5.58 3.51 1.56
N THR A 16 5.70 3.00 2.77
CA THR A 16 5.71 3.79 4.01
C THR A 16 6.85 4.81 4.02
N CYS A 17 6.62 5.94 4.69
CA CYS A 17 7.60 7.02 4.81
C CYS A 17 8.93 6.55 5.43
N SER A 18 8.90 5.62 6.38
CA SER A 18 10.10 4.98 6.95
C SER A 18 10.85 4.15 5.91
N SER A 19 10.15 3.31 5.14
CA SER A 19 10.75 2.49 4.08
C SER A 19 11.35 3.34 2.96
N ARG A 20 10.70 4.47 2.64
CA ARG A 20 11.25 5.48 1.71
C ARG A 20 12.58 6.05 2.22
N ARG A 21 12.63 6.48 3.50
CA ARG A 21 13.86 6.99 4.13
C ARG A 21 14.99 5.95 4.18
N MET A 22 14.65 4.67 4.28
CA MET A 22 15.59 3.56 4.20
C MET A 22 16.04 3.20 2.77
N GLY A 23 15.55 3.92 1.74
CA GLY A 23 15.88 3.63 0.34
C GLY A 23 15.22 2.34 -0.20
N LEU A 24 14.18 1.82 0.46
CA LEU A 24 13.53 0.55 0.09
C LEU A 24 12.43 0.70 -0.96
N THR A 25 12.14 1.92 -1.42
CA THR A 25 11.08 2.21 -2.40
C THR A 25 11.17 1.30 -3.62
N ASN A 26 12.33 1.22 -4.25
CA ASN A 26 12.50 0.42 -5.47
C ASN A 26 12.30 -1.07 -5.21
N LYS A 27 12.77 -1.58 -4.05
CA LYS A 27 12.60 -2.99 -3.67
C LYS A 27 11.14 -3.33 -3.42
N MET A 28 10.39 -2.45 -2.76
CA MET A 28 8.95 -2.63 -2.53
C MET A 28 8.16 -2.63 -3.85
N GLN A 29 8.50 -1.72 -4.78
CA GLN A 29 7.89 -1.68 -6.09
C GLN A 29 8.21 -2.92 -6.92
N GLN A 30 9.47 -3.38 -6.91
CA GLN A 30 9.88 -4.60 -7.58
C GLN A 30 9.12 -5.82 -7.02
N LEU A 31 9.01 -5.93 -5.70
CA LEU A 31 8.25 -7.00 -5.06
C LEU A 31 6.78 -7.00 -5.50
N ALA A 32 6.12 -5.84 -5.48
CA ALA A 32 4.73 -5.73 -5.92
C ALA A 32 4.56 -6.11 -7.40
N LYS A 33 5.52 -5.73 -8.26
CA LYS A 33 5.53 -6.07 -9.70
C LYS A 33 5.79 -7.54 -9.98
N LEU A 34 6.41 -8.28 -9.05
CA LEU A 34 6.49 -9.74 -9.13
C LEU A 34 5.15 -10.41 -8.80
N CYS A 35 4.28 -9.71 -8.07
CA CYS A 35 3.01 -10.24 -7.61
C CYS A 35 1.81 -9.80 -8.47
N SER A 36 1.88 -8.67 -9.15
CA SER A 36 0.83 -8.19 -10.07
C SER A 36 1.43 -7.45 -11.26
N ASN A 37 0.81 -7.64 -12.42
CA ASN A 37 1.14 -6.92 -13.64
C ASN A 37 0.70 -5.44 -13.61
N ASN A 38 -0.20 -5.08 -12.70
CA ASN A 38 -0.86 -3.77 -12.64
C ASN A 38 -0.68 -3.15 -11.25
N VAL A 39 0.46 -2.49 -11.02
CA VAL A 39 0.78 -1.83 -9.74
C VAL A 39 0.65 -0.32 -9.86
N VAL A 40 -0.22 0.27 -9.04
CA VAL A 40 -0.44 1.72 -8.97
C VAL A 40 0.07 2.25 -7.63
N ILE A 41 0.83 3.34 -7.66
CA ILE A 41 1.30 4.04 -6.45
C ILE A 41 0.65 5.41 -6.46
N PRO A 42 -0.13 5.78 -5.42
CA PRO A 42 -0.76 7.08 -5.39
C PRO A 42 0.29 8.20 -5.38
N GLU A 43 0.06 9.20 -6.20
CA GLU A 43 0.81 10.44 -6.30
C GLU A 43 0.59 11.30 -5.05
N HIS A 44 1.62 12.04 -4.65
CA HIS A 44 1.62 12.96 -3.51
C HIS A 44 1.33 12.33 -2.12
N ILE A 45 1.03 11.03 -2.02
CA ILE A 45 0.85 10.31 -0.75
C ILE A 45 2.18 9.65 -0.30
N GLN A 46 3.12 10.48 0.17
CA GLN A 46 4.42 9.99 0.66
C GLN A 46 4.37 9.50 2.12
N CYS A 47 3.41 10.01 2.90
CA CYS A 47 3.13 9.65 4.28
C CYS A 47 1.61 9.49 4.44
N CYS A 48 1.16 8.55 5.28
CA CYS A 48 -0.25 8.39 5.58
C CYS A 48 -0.75 9.37 6.66
N GLY A 49 0.12 10.16 7.29
CA GLY A 49 -0.27 11.09 8.37
C GLY A 49 -0.47 10.43 9.75
N PHE A 50 -0.53 9.10 9.84
CA PHE A 50 -0.75 8.38 11.10
C PHE A 50 0.36 8.57 12.13
N THR A 51 1.60 8.82 11.68
CA THR A 51 2.75 9.20 12.54
C THR A 51 2.92 8.28 13.76
N GLY A 52 3.23 7.00 13.50
CA GLY A 52 3.21 5.97 14.53
C GLY A 52 1.77 5.60 14.84
N ASP A 53 1.25 6.05 15.97
CA ASP A 53 -0.10 5.86 16.49
C ASP A 53 -0.87 7.17 16.70
N LYS A 54 -0.24 8.33 16.51
CA LYS A 54 -0.86 9.65 16.73
C LYS A 54 -2.12 9.89 15.88
N GLY A 55 -2.25 9.20 14.74
CA GLY A 55 -3.46 9.23 13.92
C GLY A 55 -4.73 8.81 14.69
N PHE A 56 -4.60 8.06 15.78
CA PHE A 56 -5.74 7.73 16.65
C PHE A 56 -6.21 8.91 17.51
N THR A 57 -5.31 9.82 17.89
CA THR A 57 -5.61 10.96 18.77
C THR A 57 -5.68 12.29 18.03
N THR A 58 -5.22 12.34 16.78
CA THR A 58 -5.17 13.53 15.92
C THR A 58 -5.53 13.13 14.49
N PRO A 59 -6.80 12.74 14.24
CA PRO A 59 -7.25 12.21 12.95
C PRO A 59 -7.08 13.22 11.81
N GLU A 60 -7.06 14.52 12.10
CA GLU A 60 -6.92 15.59 11.11
C GLU A 60 -5.61 15.49 10.32
N LEU A 61 -4.55 14.91 10.92
CA LEU A 61 -3.29 14.64 10.23
C LEU A 61 -3.43 13.55 9.17
N ASN A 62 -4.19 12.50 9.47
CA ASN A 62 -4.44 11.39 8.55
C ASN A 62 -5.39 11.86 7.43
N GLU A 63 -6.46 12.58 7.79
CA GLU A 63 -7.41 13.18 6.85
C GLU A 63 -6.70 14.12 5.86
N ASN A 64 -5.89 15.04 6.35
CA ASN A 64 -5.18 15.99 5.50
C ASN A 64 -4.17 15.28 4.58
N ALA A 65 -3.40 14.33 5.13
CA ALA A 65 -2.40 13.59 4.37
C ALA A 65 -3.02 12.72 3.25
N LEU A 66 -4.27 12.27 3.42
CA LEU A 66 -4.94 11.34 2.51
C LEU A 66 -6.13 11.95 1.75
N ALA A 67 -6.31 13.27 1.80
CA ALA A 67 -7.47 13.98 1.23
C ALA A 67 -7.71 13.66 -0.27
N THR A 68 -6.64 13.47 -1.05
CA THR A 68 -6.71 13.18 -2.49
C THR A 68 -6.67 11.68 -2.82
N LEU A 69 -6.54 10.80 -1.82
CA LEU A 69 -6.29 9.37 -2.06
C LEU A 69 -7.45 8.69 -2.78
N LYS A 70 -8.69 8.99 -2.36
CA LYS A 70 -9.91 8.37 -2.92
C LYS A 70 -10.05 8.60 -4.42
N GLU A 71 -9.69 9.79 -4.89
CA GLU A 71 -9.77 10.19 -6.30
C GLU A 71 -8.72 9.47 -7.16
N GLN A 72 -7.65 8.97 -6.53
CA GLN A 72 -6.57 8.25 -7.18
C GLN A 72 -6.78 6.74 -7.26
N VAL A 73 -7.87 6.21 -6.68
CA VAL A 73 -8.17 4.78 -6.75
C VAL A 73 -8.64 4.43 -8.17
N PRO A 74 -7.90 3.56 -8.91
CA PRO A 74 -8.30 3.18 -10.25
C PRO A 74 -9.65 2.45 -10.26
N LYS A 75 -10.42 2.62 -11.34
CA LYS A 75 -11.68 1.88 -11.53
C LYS A 75 -11.41 0.36 -11.48
N GLY A 76 -12.18 -0.34 -10.65
CA GLY A 76 -12.05 -1.80 -10.47
C GLY A 76 -10.89 -2.23 -9.56
N CYS A 77 -10.11 -1.31 -9.00
CA CYS A 77 -9.15 -1.64 -7.95
C CYS A 77 -9.92 -1.89 -6.64
N MET A 78 -9.69 -3.05 -6.02
CA MET A 78 -10.40 -3.46 -4.81
C MET A 78 -9.48 -3.54 -3.57
N VAL A 79 -8.16 -3.53 -3.77
CA VAL A 79 -7.20 -3.76 -2.69
C VAL A 79 -5.93 -2.94 -2.88
N GLY A 80 -5.46 -2.38 -1.77
CA GLY A 80 -4.15 -1.76 -1.63
C GLY A 80 -3.25 -2.55 -0.69
N TYR A 81 -1.94 -2.31 -0.78
CA TYR A 81 -0.95 -2.97 0.07
C TYR A 81 0.03 -1.98 0.68
N SER A 82 0.43 -2.25 1.92
CA SER A 82 1.49 -1.52 2.61
C SER A 82 2.33 -2.46 3.50
N ASN A 83 3.33 -1.93 4.18
CA ASN A 83 4.15 -2.67 5.14
C ASN A 83 4.11 -2.07 6.56
N SER A 84 3.02 -1.37 6.89
CA SER A 84 2.76 -0.86 8.23
C SER A 84 1.27 -0.89 8.53
N ARG A 85 0.92 -1.49 9.67
CA ARG A 85 -0.46 -1.66 10.13
C ARG A 85 -1.21 -0.34 10.27
N THR A 86 -0.55 0.72 10.74
CA THR A 86 -1.21 2.02 10.90
C THR A 86 -1.39 2.74 9.57
N CYS A 87 -0.52 2.50 8.60
CA CYS A 87 -0.74 2.93 7.22
C CYS A 87 -1.92 2.16 6.60
N GLU A 88 -1.99 0.83 6.79
CA GLU A 88 -3.10 0.00 6.32
C GLU A 88 -4.45 0.52 6.82
N ILE A 89 -4.57 0.83 8.12
CA ILE A 89 -5.81 1.36 8.71
C ILE A 89 -6.19 2.71 8.08
N GLY A 90 -5.27 3.69 8.09
CA GLY A 90 -5.57 5.03 7.58
C GLY A 90 -5.86 5.04 6.07
N LEU A 91 -5.08 4.29 5.29
CA LEU A 91 -5.29 4.19 3.85
C LEU A 91 -6.62 3.51 3.53
N SER A 92 -6.99 2.45 4.25
CA SER A 92 -8.29 1.78 4.03
C SER A 92 -9.45 2.74 4.25
N HIS A 93 -9.38 3.50 5.34
CA HIS A 93 -10.42 4.46 5.71
C HIS A 93 -10.62 5.56 4.65
N HIS A 94 -9.51 6.10 4.12
CA HIS A 94 -9.56 7.24 3.19
C HIS A 94 -9.64 6.85 1.71
N ALA A 95 -9.14 5.67 1.31
CA ALA A 95 -9.21 5.22 -0.08
C ALA A 95 -10.60 4.67 -0.45
N GLY A 96 -11.34 4.12 0.52
CA GLY A 96 -12.58 3.39 0.23
C GLY A 96 -12.36 2.00 -0.36
N ILE A 97 -11.14 1.47 -0.24
CA ILE A 97 -10.76 0.09 -0.56
C ILE A 97 -9.90 -0.47 0.57
N ASP A 98 -9.86 -1.78 0.75
CA ASP A 98 -9.07 -2.38 1.82
C ASP A 98 -7.57 -2.26 1.53
N TYR A 99 -6.80 -1.79 2.52
CA TYR A 99 -5.35 -1.88 2.53
C TYR A 99 -4.90 -2.99 3.49
N GLN A 100 -4.01 -3.85 3.00
CA GLN A 100 -3.51 -5.00 3.75
C GLN A 100 -1.98 -5.07 3.72
N SER A 101 -1.40 -5.95 4.54
CA SER A 101 0.04 -6.20 4.49
C SER A 101 0.43 -6.76 3.11
N ILE A 102 1.51 -6.23 2.53
CA ILE A 102 2.11 -6.75 1.30
C ILE A 102 2.48 -8.23 1.40
N LEU A 103 2.67 -8.76 2.61
CA LEU A 103 2.93 -10.18 2.82
C LEU A 103 1.77 -11.06 2.36
N TYR A 104 0.51 -10.60 2.47
CA TYR A 104 -0.65 -11.33 1.94
C TYR A 104 -0.61 -11.41 0.41
N LEU A 105 -0.14 -10.36 -0.27
CA LEU A 105 0.04 -10.38 -1.71
C LEU A 105 1.12 -11.38 -2.12
N VAL A 106 2.24 -11.41 -1.38
CA VAL A 106 3.32 -12.38 -1.63
C VAL A 106 2.81 -13.81 -1.41
N ASP A 107 2.14 -14.07 -0.28
CA ASP A 107 1.58 -15.40 0.02
C ASP A 107 0.59 -15.86 -1.05
N LYS A 108 -0.33 -14.99 -1.48
CA LYS A 108 -1.30 -15.27 -2.53
C LYS A 108 -0.67 -15.59 -3.89
N THR A 109 0.53 -15.08 -4.16
CA THR A 109 1.16 -15.15 -5.50
C THR A 109 2.41 -15.99 -5.53
N THR A 110 2.74 -16.66 -4.43
CA THR A 110 3.92 -17.53 -4.37
C THR A 110 3.57 -18.95 -3.96
N SER A 111 4.38 -19.89 -4.43
CA SER A 111 4.38 -21.26 -3.93
C SER A 111 5.77 -21.63 -3.44
N ALA A 112 5.83 -22.57 -2.50
CA ALA A 112 7.06 -23.29 -2.24
C ALA A 112 7.52 -23.97 -3.54
N LYS A 113 8.83 -23.97 -3.76
CA LYS A 113 9.45 -24.69 -4.87
C LYS A 113 9.66 -26.15 -4.50
#